data_AF-A0A1S1N5W8-F1
#
_entry.id   AF-A0A1S1N5W8-F1
#
_cell.length_a   1.000
_cell.length_b   1.000
_cell.length_c   1.000
_cell.angle_alpha   90.00
_cell.angle_beta   90.00
_cell.angle_gamma   90.00
#
_symmetry.space_group_name_H-M   'P 1'
#
loop_
_entity.id
_entity.type
_entity.pdbx_description
1 polymer ?
#
loop_
_entity_poly.entity_id
_entity_poly.type
_entity_poly.pdbx_seq_one_letter_code
_entity_poly.pdbx_strand_id
1 'polypeptide(L)'
;MQNRTLLVGVLAVLLNGCGGSSSTETPPKTDANTQLGAESNKETGYTLNVESNFLAKGVAISWMGTTLTLASSEAVTLTKKATKFEEPALNNTPNNMTCNGKLSTTNDTAYRYAINCELNEGYIAFTQTTELMYPITVKYGQETFTLSSNIHTVKQAQASNYEIVSFGGPQDCEASEAQGVVGFNCARYTLAYSHRKLYKVYNKDHKALIFDAENYHGGMFRISPYYLWFNDAIWLINAEEPAGNVYSLSVTNHSNIQKHDVHANSLLVNGDALYALSYSQNQIHKLANGAWKSVNFYKGERETDIEQIIVSDIVHNNENAYIVTADKHDPQQLSYVTFEDGNIHAKPLGSAIVSPASTPLFKFDNNNYAIGFNIDNQLVVNNLDGLLEERNEAITTIADVTNATLWQHNENQYLFVNNSDGVQQFTTEGSSNAFDTTELNNLSPDWIGGDLKLLIAGKRHEQTLKVNEEENRVVEFATLEYLRQGDKVQNEAQLKKRLNTQSPIYINYNNSLLELKYEQRQPAKQITPLHAYQGFLLVYVGENESIQSSGQLWLLSTDEAHLVTDNFAWEIFADGDIFIEQIDPLLAIIYNNYARQRIYTVELDKYL
;
A
#
# COMPACT_ATOMS: atom_id res chain seq x y z
N MET A 1 -27.53 -36.91 9.58
CA MET A 1 -27.00 -37.45 10.85
C MET A 1 -25.71 -36.72 11.16
N GLN A 2 -25.69 -36.07 12.33
CA GLN A 2 -24.56 -35.52 13.11
C GLN A 2 -23.47 -34.68 12.42
N ASN A 3 -23.62 -33.36 12.60
CA ASN A 3 -22.54 -32.36 12.71
C ASN A 3 -21.62 -32.67 13.90
N ARG A 4 -20.31 -32.38 13.74
CA ARG A 4 -19.37 -32.17 14.85
C ARG A 4 -18.78 -30.77 14.75
N THR A 5 -19.26 -29.89 15.61
CA THR A 5 -18.65 -28.59 15.93
C THR A 5 -17.88 -28.77 17.23
N LEU A 6 -16.57 -28.47 17.22
CA LEU A 6 -15.77 -28.47 18.44
C LEU A 6 -15.80 -27.06 19.04
N LEU A 7 -16.50 -26.94 20.16
CA LEU A 7 -16.52 -25.78 21.05
C LEU A 7 -15.37 -25.97 22.05
N VAL A 8 -14.40 -25.07 22.10
CA VAL A 8 -13.46 -24.99 23.24
C VAL A 8 -13.86 -23.78 24.06
N GLY A 9 -14.45 -24.08 25.22
CA GLY A 9 -15.09 -23.12 26.12
C GLY A 9 -14.10 -22.37 26.99
N VAL A 10 -14.47 -21.11 27.28
CA VAL A 10 -13.96 -20.33 28.41
C VAL A 10 -15.06 -20.38 29.49
N LEU A 11 -14.72 -20.92 30.66
CA LEU A 11 -15.57 -20.79 31.85
C LEU A 11 -14.71 -20.83 33.11
N ALA A 12 -14.77 -19.76 33.89
CA ALA A 12 -14.64 -19.82 35.35
C ALA A 12 -15.22 -18.54 35.98
N VAL A 13 -16.54 -18.53 36.18
CA VAL A 13 -17.20 -17.82 37.28
C VAL A 13 -17.35 -18.83 38.40
N LEU A 14 -16.89 -18.51 39.62
CA LEU A 14 -17.38 -19.18 40.83
C LEU A 14 -17.56 -18.16 41.97
N LEU A 15 -18.84 -18.02 42.33
CA LEU A 15 -19.38 -17.56 43.61
C LEU A 15 -19.07 -18.57 44.72
N ASN A 16 -18.98 -18.08 45.96
CA ASN A 16 -19.39 -18.74 47.23
C ASN A 16 -19.45 -17.61 48.29
N GLY A 17 -20.42 -17.48 49.20
CA GLY A 17 -21.60 -18.25 49.57
C GLY A 17 -22.11 -17.69 50.92
N CYS A 18 -23.43 -17.60 51.09
CA CYS A 18 -24.09 -17.22 52.35
C CYS A 18 -23.92 -18.30 53.44
N GLY A 19 -23.60 -17.91 54.67
CA GLY A 19 -23.71 -18.74 55.88
C GLY A 19 -23.84 -17.84 57.11
N GLY A 20 -24.96 -17.92 57.81
CA GLY A 20 -25.32 -17.03 58.91
C GLY A 20 -25.07 -17.60 60.32
N SER A 21 -24.64 -16.69 61.21
CA SER A 21 -24.89 -16.57 62.66
C SER A 21 -24.15 -17.51 63.64
N SER A 22 -23.11 -16.99 64.34
CA SER A 22 -23.25 -16.23 65.60
C SER A 22 -21.91 -16.15 66.34
N SER A 23 -21.43 -14.94 66.63
CA SER A 23 -20.75 -14.60 67.90
C SER A 23 -20.42 -13.10 67.91
N THR A 24 -21.11 -12.41 68.82
CA THR A 24 -20.64 -11.28 69.65
C THR A 24 -19.74 -10.22 69.01
N GLU A 25 -20.39 -9.09 68.70
CA GLU A 25 -19.96 -7.71 68.94
C GLU A 25 -18.47 -7.48 69.24
N THR A 26 -17.78 -6.90 68.27
CA THR A 26 -16.87 -5.80 68.53
C THR A 26 -17.09 -4.79 67.39
N PRO A 27 -17.42 -3.51 67.68
CA PRO A 27 -17.68 -2.53 66.63
C PRO A 27 -16.43 -2.39 65.75
N PRO A 28 -16.56 -2.23 64.42
CA PRO A 28 -15.40 -1.93 63.61
C PRO A 28 -14.85 -0.60 64.10
N LYS A 29 -13.60 -0.62 64.55
CA LYS A 29 -12.82 0.60 64.75
C LYS A 29 -12.77 1.31 63.39
N THR A 30 -13.59 2.35 63.26
CA THR A 30 -13.18 3.55 62.55
C THR A 30 -11.82 3.96 63.12
N ASP A 31 -10.79 3.88 62.29
CA ASP A 31 -9.63 4.78 62.22
C ASP A 31 -8.44 4.05 61.59
N ALA A 32 -8.23 4.31 60.30
CA ALA A 32 -6.92 4.27 59.69
C ALA A 32 -6.86 5.41 58.68
N ASN A 33 -6.63 6.62 59.20
CA ASN A 33 -5.96 7.69 58.47
C ASN A 33 -4.69 7.09 57.86
N THR A 34 -4.75 6.72 56.58
CA THR A 34 -3.57 6.31 55.83
C THR A 34 -2.84 7.62 55.54
N GLN A 35 -1.85 7.98 56.37
CA GLN A 35 -1.00 9.13 56.07
C GLN A 35 -0.28 8.84 54.75
N LEU A 36 -0.65 9.56 53.69
CA LEU A 36 0.15 9.71 52.48
C LEU A 36 1.54 10.19 52.90
N GLY A 37 2.59 9.58 52.34
CA GLY A 37 3.96 9.53 52.88
C GLY A 37 4.42 10.73 53.71
N ALA A 38 5.05 10.45 54.86
CA ALA A 38 5.60 11.46 55.76
C ALA A 38 6.54 12.43 55.01
N GLU A 39 6.39 13.74 55.30
CA GLU A 39 7.29 14.77 54.77
C GLU A 39 8.75 14.45 55.12
N SER A 40 9.60 14.38 54.10
CA SER A 40 11.02 14.10 54.22
C SER A 40 11.82 15.34 53.85
N ASN A 41 12.82 15.67 54.67
CA ASN A 41 13.78 16.76 54.39
C ASN A 41 14.79 16.40 53.29
N LYS A 42 14.67 15.22 52.67
CA LYS A 42 15.46 14.72 51.55
C LYS A 42 14.54 14.30 50.41
N GLU A 43 14.96 14.55 49.17
CA GLU A 43 14.24 14.06 47.99
C GLU A 43 14.15 12.52 48.00
N THR A 44 12.93 12.01 48.09
CA THR A 44 12.60 10.59 48.00
C THR A 44 12.07 10.31 46.60
N GLY A 45 12.48 9.18 46.01
CA GLY A 45 11.93 8.72 44.73
C GLY A 45 10.58 8.06 44.95
N TYR A 46 9.52 8.65 44.41
CA TYR A 46 8.17 8.09 44.40
C TYR A 46 7.88 7.43 43.06
N THR A 47 7.14 6.33 43.10
CA THR A 47 6.63 5.61 41.93
C THR A 47 5.10 5.57 41.97
N LEU A 48 4.47 5.89 40.84
CA LEU A 48 3.02 5.80 40.65
C LEU A 48 2.71 4.84 39.51
N ASN A 49 2.08 3.71 39.83
CA ASN A 49 1.56 2.76 38.87
C ASN A 49 0.11 3.13 38.55
N VAL A 50 -0.11 3.66 37.36
CA VAL A 50 -1.43 4.04 36.87
C VAL A 50 -2.04 2.88 36.11
N GLU A 51 -3.27 2.52 36.45
CA GLU A 51 -4.07 1.57 35.70
C GLU A 51 -5.42 2.21 35.35
N SER A 52 -5.93 1.95 34.15
CA SER A 52 -7.18 2.55 33.72
C SER A 52 -8.03 1.60 32.88
N ASN A 53 -9.35 1.76 32.94
CA ASN A 53 -10.25 1.05 32.02
C ASN A 53 -10.20 1.68 30.61
N PHE A 54 -10.81 0.99 29.64
CA PHE A 54 -10.79 1.39 28.23
C PHE A 54 -11.32 2.82 27.98
N LEU A 55 -12.40 3.20 28.67
CA LEU A 55 -13.04 4.51 28.53
C LEU A 55 -12.17 5.69 28.98
N ALA A 56 -11.11 5.44 29.76
CA ALA A 56 -10.17 6.47 30.19
C ALA A 56 -9.19 6.91 29.09
N LYS A 57 -9.22 6.30 27.89
CA LYS A 57 -8.37 6.71 26.76
C LYS A 57 -8.56 8.20 26.46
N GLY A 58 -7.46 8.97 26.47
CA GLY A 58 -7.49 10.41 26.26
C GLY A 58 -7.69 11.27 27.52
N VAL A 59 -7.99 10.66 28.68
CA VAL A 59 -8.00 11.37 29.97
C VAL A 59 -6.57 11.68 30.39
N ALA A 60 -6.34 12.89 30.92
CA ALA A 60 -5.02 13.31 31.38
C ALA A 60 -4.89 13.11 32.90
N ILE A 61 -3.72 12.66 33.33
CA ILE A 61 -3.34 12.63 34.75
C ILE A 61 -2.22 13.62 34.95
N SER A 62 -2.37 14.51 35.91
CA SER A 62 -1.30 15.37 36.37
C SER A 62 -0.80 14.88 37.73
N TRP A 63 0.50 14.60 37.81
CA TRP A 63 1.15 14.12 39.03
C TRP A 63 2.55 14.72 39.15
N MET A 64 2.79 15.47 40.23
CA MET A 64 4.10 16.05 40.60
C MET A 64 4.79 16.82 39.45
N GLY A 65 4.03 17.66 38.76
CA GLY A 65 4.50 18.49 37.64
C GLY A 65 4.65 17.76 36.30
N THR A 66 4.24 16.49 36.21
CA THR A 66 4.16 15.72 34.96
C THR A 66 2.69 15.53 34.58
N THR A 67 2.33 15.83 33.32
CA THR A 67 1.02 15.48 32.77
C THR A 67 1.17 14.37 31.75
N LEU A 68 0.37 13.32 31.89
CA LEU A 68 0.33 12.16 31.01
C LEU A 68 -1.09 12.00 30.46
N THR A 69 -1.24 11.93 29.15
CA THR A 69 -2.49 11.50 28.52
C THR A 69 -2.50 9.97 28.42
N LEU A 70 -3.57 9.34 28.90
CA LEU A 70 -3.66 7.88 28.92
C LEU A 70 -3.87 7.32 27.51
N ALA A 71 -2.97 6.41 27.12
CA ALA A 71 -3.19 5.46 26.04
C ALA A 71 -4.09 4.31 26.54
N SER A 72 -4.72 3.55 25.63
CA SER A 72 -5.71 2.53 25.99
C SER A 72 -5.16 1.46 26.92
N SER A 73 -5.86 1.21 28.05
CA SER A 73 -5.80 0.00 28.92
C SER A 73 -4.43 -0.51 29.40
N GLU A 74 -3.31 0.16 29.10
CA GLU A 74 -1.99 -0.22 29.55
C GLU A 74 -1.64 0.42 30.90
N ALA A 75 -1.00 -0.36 31.77
CA ALA A 75 -0.50 0.16 33.04
C ALA A 75 0.73 1.03 32.78
N VAL A 76 0.70 2.28 33.21
CA VAL A 76 1.83 3.22 33.04
C VAL A 76 2.50 3.45 34.38
N THR A 77 3.83 3.38 34.41
CA THR A 77 4.62 3.67 35.61
C THR A 77 5.27 5.04 35.49
N LEU A 78 4.94 5.94 36.40
CA LEU A 78 5.59 7.24 36.53
C LEU A 78 6.55 7.22 37.72
N THR A 79 7.70 7.90 37.59
CA THR A 79 8.65 8.06 38.69
C THR A 79 9.04 9.53 38.84
N LYS A 80 9.10 10.01 40.09
CA LYS A 80 9.47 11.40 40.39
C LYS A 80 10.16 11.50 41.75
N LYS A 81 11.17 12.38 41.86
CA LYS A 81 11.78 12.73 43.14
C LYS A 81 11.09 13.95 43.73
N ALA A 82 10.73 13.87 45.01
CA ALA A 82 10.14 14.99 45.76
C ALA A 82 10.36 14.82 47.26
N THR A 83 10.15 15.89 48.02
CA THR A 83 10.22 15.87 49.51
C THR A 83 8.94 15.34 50.15
N LYS A 84 7.83 15.30 49.40
CA LYS A 84 6.53 14.78 49.84
C LYS A 84 5.78 14.20 48.64
N PHE A 85 4.98 13.16 48.85
CA PHE A 85 4.05 12.65 47.85
C PHE A 85 2.85 13.59 47.68
N GLU A 86 2.43 13.82 46.43
CA GLU A 86 1.21 14.55 46.06
C GLU A 86 0.26 13.58 45.36
N GLU A 87 -1.03 13.66 45.69
CA GLU A 87 -2.03 12.84 45.02
C GLU A 87 -2.15 13.23 43.53
N PRO A 88 -2.27 12.26 42.62
CA PRO A 88 -2.51 12.53 41.21
C PRO A 88 -3.90 13.15 41.00
N ALA A 89 -4.00 14.13 40.10
CA ALA A 89 -5.25 14.75 39.70
C ALA A 89 -5.67 14.27 38.30
N LEU A 90 -6.96 13.96 38.13
CA LEU A 90 -7.55 13.73 36.82
C LEU A 90 -7.91 15.07 36.18
N ASN A 91 -7.48 15.24 34.93
CA ASN A 91 -7.71 16.42 34.11
C ASN A 91 -8.28 16.01 32.76
N ASN A 92 -8.93 16.97 32.08
CA ASN A 92 -9.50 16.78 30.75
C ASN A 92 -10.50 15.61 30.63
N THR A 93 -11.25 15.31 31.70
CA THR A 93 -12.36 14.35 31.64
C THR A 93 -13.48 14.91 30.76
N PRO A 94 -13.83 14.26 29.64
CA PRO A 94 -14.92 14.71 28.76
C PRO A 94 -16.26 14.82 29.50
N ASN A 95 -17.08 15.83 29.18
CA ASN A 95 -18.36 16.11 29.86
C ASN A 95 -19.43 15.01 29.74
N ASN A 96 -19.19 14.02 28.89
CA ASN A 96 -20.10 12.88 28.62
C ASN A 96 -19.66 11.59 29.33
N MET A 97 -18.62 11.65 30.15
CA MET A 97 -18.18 10.56 31.01
C MET A 97 -17.88 11.05 32.42
N THR A 98 -17.94 10.15 33.38
CA THR A 98 -17.51 10.37 34.76
C THR A 98 -16.33 9.45 35.04
N CYS A 99 -15.19 10.02 35.42
CA CYS A 99 -13.99 9.26 35.76
C CYS A 99 -13.64 9.42 37.24
N ASN A 100 -13.48 8.29 37.92
CA ASN A 100 -13.07 8.26 39.32
C ASN A 100 -11.70 7.59 39.44
N GLY A 101 -10.79 8.26 40.14
CA GLY A 101 -9.48 7.72 40.49
C GLY A 101 -9.45 7.23 41.93
N LYS A 102 -8.91 6.04 42.16
CA LYS A 102 -8.69 5.48 43.49
C LYS A 102 -7.20 5.26 43.71
N LEU A 103 -6.64 6.02 44.64
CA LEU A 103 -5.26 5.85 45.08
C LEU A 103 -5.19 4.78 46.16
N SER A 104 -4.20 3.89 46.05
CA SER A 104 -3.82 2.95 47.10
C SER A 104 -2.32 2.90 47.27
N THR A 105 -1.89 2.72 48.51
CA THR A 105 -0.47 2.60 48.85
C THR A 105 -0.02 1.14 48.64
N THR A 106 1.05 0.94 47.88
CA THR A 106 1.70 -0.37 47.75
C THR A 106 2.81 -0.50 48.80
N ASN A 107 3.60 0.55 48.98
CA ASN A 107 4.55 0.76 50.09
C ASN A 107 4.83 2.26 50.27
N ASP A 108 5.73 2.63 51.18
CA ASP A 108 5.99 4.02 51.56
C ASP A 108 6.41 4.96 50.40
N THR A 109 6.92 4.40 49.29
CA THR A 109 7.39 5.16 48.13
C THR A 109 6.72 4.73 46.81
N ALA A 110 5.82 3.75 46.84
CA ALA A 110 5.16 3.22 45.65
C ALA A 110 3.63 3.17 45.83
N TYR A 111 2.92 3.76 44.88
CA TYR A 111 1.48 3.93 44.90
C TYR A 111 0.86 3.36 43.64
N ARG A 112 -0.39 2.90 43.74
CA ARG A 112 -1.21 2.48 42.61
C ARG A 112 -2.39 3.44 42.48
N TYR A 113 -2.66 3.90 41.27
CA TYR A 113 -3.78 4.77 40.96
C TYR A 113 -4.66 4.11 39.90
N ALA A 114 -5.82 3.61 40.33
CA ALA A 114 -6.76 2.93 39.46
C ALA A 114 -7.85 3.91 39.01
N ILE A 115 -8.00 4.09 37.70
CA ILE A 115 -8.96 5.02 37.09
C ILE A 115 -10.05 4.22 36.42
N ASN A 116 -11.29 4.48 36.82
CA ASN A 116 -12.47 3.91 36.19
C ASN A 116 -13.35 5.02 35.64
N CYS A 117 -13.51 5.04 34.32
CA CYS A 117 -14.41 5.95 33.62
C CYS A 117 -15.69 5.22 33.19
N GLU A 118 -16.84 5.85 33.37
CA GLU A 118 -18.15 5.36 32.96
C GLU A 118 -18.84 6.41 32.09
N LEU A 119 -19.59 5.97 31.07
CA LEU A 119 -20.39 6.89 30.26
C LEU A 119 -21.53 7.44 31.10
N ASN A 120 -21.81 8.74 30.95
CA ASN A 120 -22.97 9.35 31.60
C ASN A 120 -24.25 8.79 30.97
N GLU A 121 -25.34 8.73 31.75
CA GLU A 121 -26.64 8.27 31.25
C GLU A 121 -27.06 9.03 29.98
N GLY A 122 -27.55 8.29 28.97
CA GLY A 122 -27.97 8.86 27.70
C GLY A 122 -26.83 9.15 26.70
N TYR A 123 -25.65 8.56 26.89
CA TYR A 123 -24.56 8.57 25.91
C TYR A 123 -24.20 7.16 25.47
N ILE A 124 -23.72 7.07 24.23
CA ILE A 124 -23.14 5.87 23.64
C ILE A 124 -21.74 6.21 23.12
N ALA A 125 -20.79 5.30 23.30
CA ALA A 125 -19.45 5.44 22.75
C ALA A 125 -19.25 4.51 21.55
N PHE A 126 -18.51 4.99 20.57
CA PHE A 126 -18.07 4.26 19.40
C PHE A 126 -16.55 4.17 19.44
N THR A 127 -16.03 2.97 19.27
CA THR A 127 -14.61 2.72 19.32
C THR A 127 -14.20 1.60 18.39
N GLN A 128 -12.91 1.54 18.14
CA GLN A 128 -12.24 0.44 17.47
C GLN A 128 -11.86 -0.60 18.52
N THR A 129 -12.12 -1.88 18.26
CA THR A 129 -11.62 -3.01 19.07
C THR A 129 -10.34 -3.60 18.49
N THR A 130 -10.13 -3.41 17.18
CA THR A 130 -8.87 -3.63 16.47
C THR A 130 -8.40 -2.32 15.88
N GLU A 131 -7.08 -2.10 15.82
CA GLU A 131 -6.51 -0.92 15.17
C GLU A 131 -7.01 -0.85 13.72
N LEU A 132 -7.68 0.26 13.37
CA LEU A 132 -8.19 0.45 12.02
C LEU A 132 -7.05 0.79 11.08
N MET A 133 -6.84 -0.08 10.10
CA MET A 133 -5.93 0.21 8.99
C MET A 133 -6.50 1.26 8.04
N TYR A 134 -7.83 1.28 7.87
CA TYR A 134 -8.54 2.32 7.15
C TYR A 134 -9.63 2.95 8.02
N PRO A 135 -9.83 4.28 7.98
CA PRO A 135 -10.88 4.91 8.76
C PRO A 135 -12.26 4.40 8.32
N ILE A 136 -13.23 4.38 9.24
CA ILE A 136 -14.64 4.11 8.93
C ILE A 136 -15.50 5.33 9.23
N THR A 137 -16.51 5.56 8.40
CA THR A 137 -17.52 6.59 8.68
C THR A 137 -18.80 5.92 9.14
N VAL A 138 -19.25 6.31 10.32
CA VAL A 138 -20.42 5.75 11.00
C VAL A 138 -21.52 6.79 11.04
N LYS A 139 -22.73 6.37 10.68
CA LYS A 139 -23.95 7.14 10.89
C LYS A 139 -24.67 6.61 12.11
N TYR A 140 -25.01 7.50 13.04
CA TYR A 140 -25.83 7.18 14.21
C TYR A 140 -26.94 8.23 14.36
N GLY A 141 -28.18 7.83 14.09
CA GLY A 141 -29.30 8.77 14.02
C GLY A 141 -29.11 9.79 12.89
N GLN A 142 -28.96 11.07 13.24
CA GLN A 142 -28.68 12.17 12.31
C GLN A 142 -27.20 12.57 12.27
N GLU A 143 -26.38 12.03 13.17
CA GLU A 143 -24.96 12.35 13.22
C GLU A 143 -24.17 11.39 12.32
N THR A 144 -23.12 11.92 11.69
CA THR A 144 -22.17 11.15 10.88
C THR A 144 -20.77 11.56 11.28
N PHE A 145 -19.92 10.60 11.61
CA PHE A 145 -18.57 10.85 12.09
C PHE A 145 -17.60 9.77 11.61
N THR A 146 -16.34 10.15 11.46
CA THR A 146 -15.27 9.25 11.02
C THR A 146 -14.42 8.81 12.22
N LEU A 147 -14.24 7.50 12.36
CA LEU A 147 -13.38 6.87 13.35
C LEU A 147 -12.04 6.54 12.70
N SER A 148 -10.96 7.19 13.15
CA SER A 148 -9.59 6.93 12.70
C SER A 148 -8.70 6.32 13.79
N SER A 149 -8.84 6.72 15.07
CA SER A 149 -8.10 6.07 16.18
C SER A 149 -8.65 6.33 17.59
N ASN A 150 -9.67 7.17 17.76
CA ASN A 150 -10.16 7.65 19.06
C ASN A 150 -11.59 7.18 19.37
N ILE A 151 -11.93 7.17 20.67
CA ILE A 151 -13.30 6.97 21.13
C ILE A 151 -14.14 8.18 20.69
N HIS A 152 -15.25 7.94 20.01
CA HIS A 152 -16.22 8.97 19.66
C HIS A 152 -17.50 8.76 20.49
N THR A 153 -18.04 9.83 21.04
CA THR A 153 -19.14 9.74 22.02
C THR A 153 -20.28 10.66 21.59
N VAL A 154 -21.49 10.12 21.52
CA VAL A 154 -22.68 10.85 21.05
C VAL A 154 -23.84 10.61 22.00
N LYS A 155 -24.82 11.52 21.99
CA LYS A 155 -26.04 11.36 22.79
C LYS A 155 -26.89 10.24 22.22
N GLN A 156 -27.33 9.33 23.08
CA GLN A 156 -28.18 8.21 22.72
C GLN A 156 -29.56 8.73 22.25
N ALA A 157 -29.95 8.35 21.03
CA ALA A 157 -31.26 8.67 20.48
C ALA A 157 -32.23 7.50 20.72
N GLN A 158 -33.51 7.81 20.98
CA GLN A 158 -34.53 6.85 21.45
C GLN A 158 -34.81 5.66 20.49
N ALA A 159 -34.35 5.71 19.24
CA ALA A 159 -34.56 4.64 18.25
C ALA A 159 -33.52 4.68 17.12
N SER A 160 -32.23 4.77 17.44
CA SER A 160 -31.17 4.86 16.41
C SER A 160 -30.35 3.59 16.31
N ASN A 161 -30.33 3.01 15.12
CA ASN A 161 -29.32 2.04 14.72
C ASN A 161 -28.08 2.79 14.26
N TYR A 162 -26.91 2.19 14.47
CA TYR A 162 -25.69 2.63 13.81
C TYR A 162 -25.53 1.90 12.47
N GLU A 163 -24.92 2.55 11.51
CA GLU A 163 -24.59 1.99 10.20
C GLU A 163 -23.20 2.46 9.77
N ILE A 164 -22.36 1.55 9.29
CA ILE A 164 -21.12 1.93 8.61
C ILE A 164 -21.51 2.35 7.20
N VAL A 165 -21.38 3.64 6.91
CA VAL A 165 -21.81 4.23 5.63
C VAL A 165 -20.67 4.38 4.63
N SER A 166 -19.41 4.30 5.09
CA SER A 166 -18.23 4.40 4.23
C SER A 166 -16.98 3.79 4.90
N PHE A 167 -16.08 3.26 4.07
CA PHE A 167 -14.78 2.71 4.39
C PHE A 167 -13.68 3.50 3.66
N GLY A 168 -12.64 3.89 4.37
CA GLY A 168 -11.47 4.56 3.79
C GLY A 168 -10.59 3.65 2.93
N GLY A 169 -10.90 2.36 2.82
CA GLY A 169 -10.11 1.37 2.10
C GLY A 169 -10.71 -0.04 2.18
N PRO A 170 -10.09 -1.04 1.55
CA PRO A 170 -10.61 -2.39 1.47
C PRO A 170 -10.55 -3.12 2.82
N GLN A 171 -11.66 -3.08 3.56
CA GLN A 171 -11.84 -3.80 4.82
C GLN A 171 -13.30 -4.15 5.05
N ASP A 172 -13.54 -5.21 5.82
CA ASP A 172 -14.85 -5.53 6.36
C ASP A 172 -14.83 -5.30 7.87
N CYS A 173 -15.91 -4.75 8.40
CA CYS A 173 -16.02 -4.42 9.81
C CYS A 173 -17.28 -5.04 10.41
N GLU A 174 -17.09 -5.70 11.54
CA GLU A 174 -18.17 -6.19 12.38
C GLU A 174 -18.28 -5.29 13.60
N ALA A 175 -19.50 -4.85 13.88
CA ALA A 175 -19.81 -4.05 15.05
C ALA A 175 -20.39 -4.93 16.16
N SER A 176 -19.90 -4.74 17.37
CA SER A 176 -20.41 -5.40 18.57
C SER A 176 -20.75 -4.34 19.62
N GLU A 177 -21.89 -4.46 20.28
CA GLU A 177 -22.31 -3.54 21.33
C GLU A 177 -22.29 -4.23 22.69
N ALA A 178 -21.61 -3.63 23.65
CA ALA A 178 -21.62 -4.06 25.05
C ALA A 178 -21.60 -2.84 25.97
N GLN A 179 -22.55 -2.78 26.92
CA GLN A 179 -22.59 -1.75 27.98
C GLN A 179 -22.52 -0.30 27.45
N GLY A 180 -23.21 0.02 26.35
CA GLY A 180 -23.22 1.36 25.76
C GLY A 180 -21.94 1.73 25.00
N VAL A 181 -21.09 0.75 24.71
CA VAL A 181 -19.92 0.90 23.83
C VAL A 181 -20.12 0.02 22.59
N VAL A 182 -20.11 0.64 21.42
CA VAL A 182 -20.08 -0.01 20.12
C VAL A 182 -18.62 -0.13 19.67
N GLY A 183 -18.12 -1.36 19.66
CA GLY A 183 -16.80 -1.73 19.20
C GLY A 183 -16.81 -2.24 17.76
N PHE A 184 -15.99 -1.65 16.90
CA PHE A 184 -15.78 -2.10 15.53
C PHE A 184 -14.52 -2.95 15.43
N ASN A 185 -14.69 -4.21 15.02
CA ASN A 185 -13.62 -5.13 14.68
C ASN A 185 -13.51 -5.20 13.16
N CYS A 186 -12.42 -4.68 12.60
CA CYS A 186 -12.22 -4.65 11.16
C CYS A 186 -11.11 -5.59 10.71
N ALA A 187 -11.36 -6.28 9.60
CA ALA A 187 -10.42 -7.12 8.89
C ALA A 187 -10.20 -6.53 7.49
N ARG A 188 -8.98 -6.04 7.26
CA ARG A 188 -8.55 -5.60 5.93
C ARG A 188 -8.45 -6.81 4.98
N TYR A 189 -8.64 -6.56 3.70
CA TYR A 189 -8.44 -7.57 2.67
C TYR A 189 -7.74 -6.95 1.47
N THR A 190 -7.04 -7.80 0.73
CA THR A 190 -6.60 -7.51 -0.64
C THR A 190 -7.55 -8.20 -1.61
N LEU A 191 -7.53 -7.81 -2.88
CA LEU A 191 -8.33 -8.46 -3.90
C LEU A 191 -7.45 -9.40 -4.73
N ALA A 192 -8.07 -10.37 -5.37
CA ALA A 192 -7.36 -11.36 -6.16
C ALA A 192 -8.31 -11.93 -7.23
N TYR A 193 -7.90 -11.91 -8.50
CA TYR A 193 -8.71 -12.46 -9.59
C TYR A 193 -8.17 -13.80 -10.09
N SER A 194 -8.92 -14.88 -9.87
CA SER A 194 -8.51 -16.25 -10.21
C SER A 194 -9.67 -17.08 -10.71
N HIS A 195 -9.44 -17.88 -11.73
CA HIS A 195 -10.43 -18.76 -12.37
C HIS A 195 -11.74 -18.03 -12.66
N ARG A 196 -11.65 -16.84 -13.27
CA ARG A 196 -12.80 -15.97 -13.59
C ARG A 196 -13.61 -15.51 -12.36
N LYS A 197 -12.99 -15.53 -11.18
CA LYS A 197 -13.62 -15.18 -9.91
C LYS A 197 -12.80 -14.13 -9.19
N LEU A 198 -13.48 -13.15 -8.61
CA LEU A 198 -12.87 -12.12 -7.78
C LEU A 198 -13.07 -12.48 -6.31
N TYR A 199 -11.98 -12.49 -5.54
CA TYR A 199 -11.98 -12.84 -4.12
C TYR A 199 -11.51 -11.66 -3.27
N LYS A 200 -12.09 -11.50 -2.07
CA LYS A 200 -11.43 -10.85 -0.94
C LYS A 200 -10.46 -11.86 -0.34
N VAL A 201 -9.22 -11.47 -0.12
CA VAL A 201 -8.19 -12.29 0.52
C VAL A 201 -7.76 -11.58 1.79
N TYR A 202 -8.08 -12.18 2.94
CA TYR A 202 -7.76 -11.61 4.25
C TYR A 202 -6.40 -12.10 4.76
N ASN A 203 -6.05 -13.34 4.40
CA ASN A 203 -4.76 -13.98 4.67
C ASN A 203 -4.61 -15.21 3.76
N LYS A 204 -3.54 -15.99 3.94
CA LYS A 204 -3.25 -17.17 3.12
C LYS A 204 -4.32 -18.27 3.21
N ASP A 205 -5.04 -18.35 4.33
CA ASP A 205 -6.00 -19.41 4.64
C ASP A 205 -7.46 -18.97 4.43
N HIS A 206 -7.71 -17.66 4.36
CA HIS A 206 -9.05 -17.10 4.32
C HIS A 206 -9.23 -16.18 3.12
N LYS A 207 -10.10 -16.62 2.21
CA LYS A 207 -10.63 -15.83 1.10
C LYS A 207 -12.15 -15.97 0.97
N ALA A 208 -12.82 -14.93 0.52
CA ALA A 208 -14.26 -14.89 0.28
C ALA A 208 -14.54 -14.50 -1.18
N LEU A 209 -15.40 -15.26 -1.86
CA LEU A 209 -15.82 -14.97 -3.23
C LEU A 209 -16.71 -13.71 -3.24
N ILE A 210 -16.40 -12.75 -4.10
CA ILE A 210 -17.20 -11.54 -4.30
C ILE A 210 -18.01 -11.61 -5.59
N PHE A 211 -17.37 -12.11 -6.65
CA PHE A 211 -17.96 -12.12 -7.98
C PHE A 211 -17.51 -13.35 -8.76
N ASP A 212 -18.47 -14.01 -9.41
CA ASP A 212 -18.24 -15.14 -10.30
C ASP A 212 -18.62 -14.75 -11.73
N ALA A 213 -17.60 -14.50 -12.54
CA ALA A 213 -17.78 -14.06 -13.92
C ALA A 213 -18.30 -15.18 -14.83
N GLU A 214 -18.17 -16.46 -14.45
CA GLU A 214 -18.69 -17.58 -15.25
C GLU A 214 -20.22 -17.54 -15.38
N ASN A 215 -20.90 -16.99 -14.36
CA ASN A 215 -22.35 -16.87 -14.32
C ASN A 215 -22.87 -15.58 -14.96
N TYR A 216 -21.99 -14.71 -15.44
CA TYR A 216 -22.35 -13.38 -15.96
C TYR A 216 -22.13 -13.33 -17.49
N HIS A 217 -23.17 -12.94 -18.25
CA HIS A 217 -23.17 -12.75 -19.71
C HIS A 217 -22.53 -13.88 -20.55
N GLY A 218 -22.79 -15.15 -20.22
CA GLY A 218 -22.37 -16.28 -21.04
C GLY A 218 -20.86 -16.55 -21.07
N GLY A 219 -20.11 -16.01 -20.10
CA GLY A 219 -18.70 -16.36 -19.87
C GLY A 219 -17.65 -15.52 -20.60
N MET A 220 -18.03 -14.38 -21.21
CA MET A 220 -17.11 -13.38 -21.82
C MET A 220 -16.87 -12.19 -20.89
N PHE A 221 -16.36 -12.46 -19.69
CA PHE A 221 -16.05 -11.42 -18.73
C PHE A 221 -14.68 -11.72 -18.12
N ARG A 222 -13.68 -10.91 -18.50
CA ARG A 222 -12.31 -10.97 -17.97
C ARG A 222 -12.01 -9.65 -17.31
N ILE A 223 -11.80 -9.67 -16.00
CA ILE A 223 -11.39 -8.48 -15.26
C ILE A 223 -9.96 -8.14 -15.68
N SER A 224 -9.74 -6.88 -16.08
CA SER A 224 -8.41 -6.31 -16.24
C SER A 224 -7.65 -6.43 -14.91
N PRO A 225 -6.34 -6.76 -14.90
CA PRO A 225 -5.56 -6.85 -13.66
C PRO A 225 -5.51 -5.52 -12.89
N TYR A 226 -5.87 -4.40 -13.54
CA TYR A 226 -5.93 -3.07 -12.95
C TYR A 226 -7.34 -2.74 -12.46
N TYR A 227 -7.70 -3.26 -11.29
CA TYR A 227 -8.82 -2.73 -10.52
C TYR A 227 -8.31 -1.79 -9.42
N LEU A 228 -9.16 -0.88 -8.96
CA LEU A 228 -8.79 0.08 -7.94
C LEU A 228 -9.92 0.30 -6.93
N TRP A 229 -9.54 0.78 -5.75
CA TRP A 229 -10.47 1.22 -4.72
C TRP A 229 -10.78 2.71 -4.88
N PHE A 230 -12.06 3.07 -4.97
CA PHE A 230 -12.48 4.47 -4.94
C PHE A 230 -13.93 4.61 -4.48
N ASN A 231 -14.18 5.46 -3.48
CA ASN A 231 -15.50 5.81 -2.98
C ASN A 231 -16.39 4.58 -2.66
N ASP A 232 -15.90 3.71 -1.76
CA ASP A 232 -16.59 2.49 -1.29
C ASP A 232 -16.93 1.45 -2.37
N ALA A 233 -16.27 1.56 -3.51
CA ALA A 233 -16.43 0.65 -4.62
C ALA A 233 -15.08 0.21 -5.19
N ILE A 234 -15.10 -1.03 -5.67
CA ILE A 234 -14.03 -1.58 -6.49
C ILE A 234 -14.39 -1.29 -7.94
N TRP A 235 -13.51 -0.59 -8.65
CA TRP A 235 -13.70 -0.23 -10.04
C TRP A 235 -12.84 -1.10 -10.94
N LEU A 236 -13.42 -1.57 -12.04
CA LEU A 236 -12.81 -2.56 -12.92
C LEU A 236 -13.22 -2.36 -14.38
N ILE A 237 -12.35 -2.81 -15.29
CA ILE A 237 -12.59 -2.82 -16.74
C ILE A 237 -12.75 -4.28 -17.20
N ASN A 238 -13.73 -4.54 -18.06
CA ASN A 238 -13.82 -5.80 -18.79
C ASN A 238 -12.87 -5.81 -19.99
N ALA A 239 -11.82 -6.63 -19.93
CA ALA A 239 -10.78 -6.73 -20.95
C ALA A 239 -11.20 -7.52 -22.21
N GLU A 240 -12.33 -8.24 -22.21
CA GLU A 240 -12.78 -8.96 -23.42
C GLU A 240 -13.59 -8.09 -24.40
N GLU A 241 -13.97 -6.86 -24.01
CA GLU A 241 -14.72 -5.96 -24.87
C GLU A 241 -13.76 -4.99 -25.60
N PRO A 242 -13.88 -4.80 -26.94
CA PRO A 242 -12.98 -3.94 -27.73
C PRO A 242 -12.90 -2.48 -27.26
N ALA A 243 -13.90 -2.01 -26.52
CA ALA A 243 -13.90 -0.77 -25.77
C ALA A 243 -14.35 -1.13 -24.35
N GLY A 244 -13.40 -1.54 -23.51
CA GLY A 244 -13.68 -2.17 -22.22
C GLY A 244 -14.70 -1.38 -21.40
N ASN A 245 -15.84 -1.97 -21.06
CA ASN A 245 -16.83 -1.28 -20.24
C ASN A 245 -16.31 -1.13 -18.80
N VAL A 246 -16.61 0.01 -18.19
CA VAL A 246 -16.31 0.26 -16.77
C VAL A 246 -17.41 -0.35 -15.91
N TYR A 247 -17.00 -1.03 -14.84
CA TYR A 247 -17.87 -1.63 -13.84
C TYR A 247 -17.46 -1.15 -12.44
N SER A 248 -18.43 -1.12 -11.53
CA SER A 248 -18.19 -0.92 -10.11
C SER A 248 -18.83 -2.01 -9.28
N LEU A 249 -18.20 -2.38 -8.18
CA LEU A 249 -18.71 -3.31 -7.19
C LEU A 249 -18.73 -2.62 -5.83
N SER A 250 -19.93 -2.32 -5.34
CA SER A 250 -20.12 -1.71 -4.02
C SER A 250 -19.79 -2.73 -2.92
N VAL A 251 -19.00 -2.30 -1.94
CA VAL A 251 -18.60 -3.16 -0.84
C VAL A 251 -19.60 -3.11 0.32
N THR A 252 -20.34 -2.03 0.49
CA THR A 252 -21.38 -1.90 1.52
C THR A 252 -22.62 -2.74 1.23
N ASN A 253 -22.96 -2.95 -0.05
CA ASN A 253 -24.18 -3.65 -0.48
C ASN A 253 -23.95 -5.06 -1.06
N HIS A 254 -22.78 -5.65 -0.83
CA HIS A 254 -22.44 -7.08 -0.96
C HIS A 254 -22.89 -7.89 -2.20
N SER A 255 -23.38 -7.35 -3.32
CA SER A 255 -23.88 -8.28 -4.38
C SER A 255 -23.94 -7.82 -5.83
N ASN A 256 -23.97 -6.53 -6.16
CA ASN A 256 -24.28 -6.14 -7.55
C ASN A 256 -23.10 -5.42 -8.20
N ILE A 257 -22.47 -6.12 -9.13
CA ILE A 257 -21.65 -5.48 -10.16
C ILE A 257 -22.55 -4.56 -11.00
N GLN A 258 -22.20 -3.29 -11.06
CA GLN A 258 -22.91 -2.29 -11.85
C GLN A 258 -22.08 -1.95 -13.07
N LYS A 259 -22.69 -2.10 -14.25
CA LYS A 259 -22.12 -1.60 -15.50
C LYS A 259 -22.37 -0.09 -15.60
N HIS A 260 -21.36 0.65 -16.02
CA HIS A 260 -21.46 2.08 -16.32
C HIS A 260 -21.42 2.29 -17.84
N ASP A 261 -22.08 3.36 -18.30
CA ASP A 261 -22.06 3.78 -19.71
C ASP A 261 -20.77 4.58 -20.02
N VAL A 262 -19.63 3.96 -19.72
CA VAL A 262 -18.29 4.51 -19.96
C VAL A 262 -17.41 3.39 -20.48
N HIS A 263 -16.75 3.66 -21.59
CA HIS A 263 -15.71 2.80 -22.14
C HIS A 263 -14.35 3.31 -21.69
N ALA A 264 -13.48 2.41 -21.26
CA ALA A 264 -12.14 2.74 -20.83
C ALA A 264 -11.18 1.59 -21.10
N ASN A 265 -9.96 1.95 -21.43
CA ASN A 265 -8.81 1.06 -21.50
C ASN A 265 -8.06 1.03 -20.17
N SER A 266 -8.12 2.11 -19.38
CA SER A 266 -7.51 2.18 -18.06
C SER A 266 -8.29 3.08 -17.10
N LEU A 267 -8.04 2.88 -15.80
CA LEU A 267 -8.61 3.65 -14.70
C LEU A 267 -7.50 4.28 -13.86
N LEU A 268 -7.76 5.47 -13.34
CA LEU A 268 -6.82 6.21 -12.50
C LEU A 268 -7.52 6.92 -11.35
N VAL A 269 -7.04 6.73 -10.11
CA VAL A 269 -7.38 7.63 -9.01
C VAL A 269 -6.33 8.73 -8.91
N ASN A 270 -6.75 9.99 -8.91
CA ASN A 270 -5.91 11.13 -8.58
C ASN A 270 -6.66 12.08 -7.65
N GLY A 271 -6.13 12.24 -6.43
CA GLY A 271 -6.81 12.91 -5.32
C GLY A 271 -8.19 12.28 -5.06
N ASP A 272 -9.21 13.12 -4.97
CA ASP A 272 -10.60 12.71 -4.70
C ASP A 272 -11.39 12.40 -5.99
N ALA A 273 -10.70 12.09 -7.09
CA ALA A 273 -11.34 11.83 -8.38
C ALA A 273 -10.88 10.51 -9.00
N LEU A 274 -11.84 9.82 -9.62
CA LEU A 274 -11.60 8.68 -10.49
C LEU A 274 -11.72 9.11 -11.95
N TYR A 275 -10.72 8.76 -12.74
CA TYR A 275 -10.64 8.97 -14.17
C TYR A 275 -10.71 7.64 -14.92
N ALA A 276 -11.39 7.66 -16.05
CA ALA A 276 -11.52 6.55 -16.98
C ALA A 276 -11.06 7.02 -18.36
N LEU A 277 -10.06 6.34 -18.91
CA LEU A 277 -9.35 6.77 -20.11
C LEU A 277 -9.70 5.85 -21.28
N SER A 278 -10.19 6.43 -22.36
CA SER A 278 -10.46 5.71 -23.60
C SER A 278 -9.56 6.22 -24.71
N TYR A 279 -8.59 5.41 -25.11
CA TYR A 279 -7.70 5.78 -26.21
C TYR A 279 -8.40 5.63 -27.56
N SER A 280 -9.24 4.60 -27.72
CA SER A 280 -9.99 4.36 -28.96
C SER A 280 -11.01 5.46 -29.26
N GLN A 281 -11.57 6.09 -28.22
CA GLN A 281 -12.49 7.22 -28.36
C GLN A 281 -11.81 8.57 -28.19
N ASN A 282 -10.50 8.59 -27.85
CA ASN A 282 -9.75 9.79 -27.48
C ASN A 282 -10.48 10.65 -26.44
N GLN A 283 -10.95 10.01 -25.36
CA GLN A 283 -11.77 10.64 -24.32
C GLN A 283 -11.26 10.30 -22.92
N ILE A 284 -11.39 11.28 -22.03
CA ILE A 284 -11.20 11.08 -20.59
C ILE A 284 -12.52 11.38 -19.91
N HIS A 285 -12.99 10.45 -19.08
CA HIS A 285 -14.15 10.65 -18.23
C HIS A 285 -13.69 10.78 -16.78
N LYS A 286 -14.31 11.69 -16.03
CA LYS A 286 -14.10 11.87 -14.60
C LYS A 286 -15.39 11.55 -13.87
N LEU A 287 -15.29 10.76 -12.81
CA LEU A 287 -16.38 10.55 -11.88
C LEU A 287 -16.46 11.75 -10.93
N ALA A 288 -17.56 12.50 -10.98
CA ALA A 288 -17.81 13.65 -10.11
C ALA A 288 -19.25 13.62 -9.60
N ASN A 289 -19.43 13.64 -8.29
CA ASN A 289 -20.73 13.57 -7.62
C ASN A 289 -21.57 12.34 -8.05
N GLY A 290 -20.93 11.18 -8.19
CA GLY A 290 -21.59 9.93 -8.57
C GLY A 290 -21.98 9.80 -10.05
N ALA A 291 -21.59 10.76 -10.90
CA ALA A 291 -21.84 10.70 -12.34
C ALA A 291 -20.54 10.88 -13.13
N TRP A 292 -20.42 10.12 -14.22
CA TRP A 292 -19.34 10.27 -15.17
C TRP A 292 -19.54 11.50 -16.05
N LYS A 293 -18.49 12.28 -16.24
CA LYS A 293 -18.47 13.46 -17.09
C LYS A 293 -17.22 13.43 -17.96
N SER A 294 -17.38 13.68 -19.25
CA SER A 294 -16.23 13.87 -20.13
C SER A 294 -15.45 15.12 -19.72
N VAL A 295 -14.13 15.00 -19.71
CA VAL A 295 -13.20 16.08 -19.44
C VAL A 295 -12.42 16.35 -20.71
N ASN A 296 -12.39 17.62 -21.10
CA ASN A 296 -11.56 18.06 -22.22
C ASN A 296 -10.17 18.44 -21.70
N PHE A 297 -9.14 18.23 -22.51
CA PHE A 297 -7.82 18.78 -22.24
C PHE A 297 -7.91 20.31 -22.13
N TYR A 298 -7.47 20.85 -21.00
CA TYR A 298 -7.38 22.28 -20.77
C TYR A 298 -6.25 22.84 -21.64
N LYS A 299 -6.58 23.90 -22.38
CA LYS A 299 -5.65 24.62 -23.25
C LYS A 299 -4.62 25.32 -22.36
N GLY A 300 -3.37 24.83 -22.35
CA GLY A 300 -2.26 25.56 -21.73
C GLY A 300 -2.02 26.91 -22.41
N GLU A 301 -1.07 27.69 -21.90
CA GLU A 301 -0.76 29.12 -22.17
C GLU A 301 -0.52 29.56 -23.63
N ARG A 302 -0.74 28.69 -24.63
CA ARG A 302 -0.88 29.07 -26.04
C ARG A 302 -2.37 29.14 -26.40
N GLU A 303 -2.85 30.36 -26.71
CA GLU A 303 -4.22 30.65 -27.17
C GLU A 303 -4.63 29.99 -28.51
N THR A 304 -3.88 29.02 -29.02
CA THR A 304 -4.19 28.31 -30.28
C THR A 304 -4.83 26.96 -29.99
N ASP A 305 -5.89 26.62 -30.73
CA ASP A 305 -6.66 25.38 -30.67
C ASP A 305 -5.81 24.13 -30.94
N ILE A 306 -5.03 23.68 -29.96
CA ILE A 306 -4.29 22.43 -30.06
C ILE A 306 -5.21 21.29 -29.61
N GLU A 307 -5.73 20.52 -30.56
CA GLU A 307 -6.46 19.28 -30.29
C GLU A 307 -5.45 18.16 -29.94
N GLN A 308 -5.56 17.58 -28.75
CA GLN A 308 -4.66 16.51 -28.29
C GLN A 308 -5.24 15.12 -28.59
N ILE A 309 -4.37 14.17 -28.94
CA ILE A 309 -4.67 12.75 -29.10
C ILE A 309 -3.91 11.97 -28.04
N ILE A 310 -4.59 11.08 -27.32
CA ILE A 310 -3.93 10.16 -26.39
C ILE A 310 -3.13 9.12 -27.20
N VAL A 311 -1.84 9.01 -26.92
CA VAL A 311 -0.92 8.12 -27.66
C VAL A 311 -0.20 7.10 -26.76
N SER A 312 -0.41 7.13 -25.44
CA SER A 312 0.14 6.13 -24.52
C SER A 312 -0.92 5.57 -23.57
N ASP A 313 -0.58 4.43 -22.97
CA ASP A 313 -1.20 3.98 -21.73
C ASP A 313 -0.92 4.93 -20.55
N ILE A 314 -1.56 4.69 -19.40
CA ILE A 314 -1.16 5.35 -18.16
C ILE A 314 0.29 4.94 -17.85
N VAL A 315 1.16 5.94 -17.78
CA VAL A 315 2.51 5.81 -17.28
C VAL A 315 2.49 6.13 -15.79
N HIS A 316 2.75 5.14 -14.95
CA HIS A 316 2.79 5.29 -13.50
C HIS A 316 4.21 5.56 -13.01
N ASN A 317 4.37 6.51 -12.07
CA ASN A 317 5.37 6.41 -11.02
C ASN A 317 4.64 6.04 -9.70
N ASN A 318 5.34 5.52 -8.68
CA ASN A 318 4.68 5.02 -7.46
C ASN A 318 3.85 6.08 -6.70
N GLU A 319 3.91 7.36 -7.10
CA GLU A 319 3.20 8.48 -6.47
C GLU A 319 2.14 9.12 -7.37
N ASN A 320 2.26 9.01 -8.70
CA ASN A 320 1.46 9.73 -9.69
C ASN A 320 1.31 8.94 -10.99
N ALA A 321 0.34 9.35 -11.79
CA ALA A 321 0.06 8.77 -13.09
C ALA A 321 -0.02 9.85 -14.15
N TYR A 322 0.52 9.55 -15.32
CA TYR A 322 0.63 10.46 -16.45
C TYR A 322 0.17 9.77 -17.72
N ILE A 323 -0.26 10.58 -18.69
CA ILE A 323 -0.55 10.11 -20.05
C ILE A 323 0.26 10.95 -21.02
N VAL A 324 0.81 10.31 -22.04
CA VAL A 324 1.40 11.00 -23.18
C VAL A 324 0.33 11.24 -24.23
N THR A 325 0.29 12.48 -24.68
CA THR A 325 -0.59 12.99 -25.73
C THR A 325 0.26 13.56 -26.85
N ALA A 326 -0.30 13.63 -28.05
CA ALA A 326 0.30 14.27 -29.20
C ALA A 326 -0.65 15.32 -29.76
N ASP A 327 -0.10 16.41 -30.29
CA ASP A 327 -0.89 17.36 -31.08
C ASP A 327 -1.45 16.64 -32.33
N LYS A 328 -2.75 16.74 -32.55
CA LYS A 328 -3.44 16.17 -33.71
C LYS A 328 -2.92 16.72 -35.03
N HIS A 329 -2.49 17.98 -35.05
CA HIS A 329 -1.96 18.66 -36.24
C HIS A 329 -0.45 18.49 -36.39
N ASP A 330 0.25 18.17 -35.30
CA ASP A 330 1.67 17.82 -35.31
C ASP A 330 1.94 16.62 -34.37
N PRO A 331 1.76 15.38 -34.84
CA PRO A 331 1.92 14.19 -33.99
C PRO A 331 3.31 13.98 -33.39
N GLN A 332 4.30 14.77 -33.81
CA GLN A 332 5.65 14.76 -33.21
C GLN A 332 5.74 15.65 -31.97
N GLN A 333 4.79 16.57 -31.76
CA GLN A 333 4.70 17.38 -30.55
C GLN A 333 4.01 16.60 -29.44
N LEU A 334 4.84 15.93 -28.65
CA LEU A 334 4.39 15.17 -27.50
C LEU A 334 4.21 16.06 -26.27
N SER A 335 3.17 15.78 -25.50
CA SER A 335 2.87 16.43 -24.23
C SER A 335 2.54 15.38 -23.18
N TYR A 336 2.97 15.59 -21.95
CA TYR A 336 2.43 14.82 -20.83
C TYR A 336 1.21 15.52 -20.26
N VAL A 337 0.36 14.76 -19.61
CA VAL A 337 -0.87 15.25 -19.01
C VAL A 337 -0.75 15.24 -17.50
N THR A 338 -0.93 16.39 -16.86
CA THR A 338 -1.18 16.49 -15.40
C THR A 338 -2.66 16.67 -15.12
N PHE A 339 -3.08 16.19 -13.95
CA PHE A 339 -4.41 16.43 -13.43
C PHE A 339 -4.26 17.36 -12.21
N GLU A 340 -4.64 18.62 -12.37
CA GLU A 340 -4.49 19.67 -11.35
C GLU A 340 -5.86 20.32 -11.11
N ASP A 341 -6.30 20.39 -9.84
CA ASP A 341 -7.59 20.97 -9.43
C ASP A 341 -8.81 20.47 -10.21
N GLY A 342 -8.74 19.21 -10.66
CA GLY A 342 -9.79 18.58 -11.44
C GLY A 342 -9.83 18.96 -12.92
N ASN A 343 -8.91 19.81 -13.39
CA ASN A 343 -8.62 20.07 -14.80
C ASN A 343 -7.46 19.20 -15.27
N ILE A 344 -7.34 19.06 -16.59
CA ILE A 344 -6.35 18.22 -17.24
C ILE A 344 -5.45 19.12 -18.08
N HIS A 345 -4.18 19.27 -17.72
CA HIS A 345 -3.25 20.16 -18.40
C HIS A 345 -2.25 19.36 -19.22
N ALA A 346 -2.21 19.61 -20.53
CA ALA A 346 -1.16 19.06 -21.38
C ALA A 346 0.07 19.99 -21.33
N LYS A 347 1.22 19.46 -20.94
CA LYS A 347 2.48 20.18 -20.89
C LYS A 347 3.45 19.58 -21.92
N PRO A 348 3.91 20.36 -22.91
CA PRO A 348 4.78 19.84 -23.97
C PRO A 348 6.13 19.34 -23.43
N LEU A 349 6.57 18.20 -23.96
CA LEU A 349 7.85 17.56 -23.67
C LEU A 349 9.04 18.25 -24.35
N GLY A 350 8.79 19.11 -25.34
CA GLY A 350 9.82 19.75 -26.17
C GLY A 350 10.19 18.92 -27.40
N SER A 351 10.67 19.57 -28.46
CA SER A 351 10.98 18.92 -29.75
C SER A 351 12.19 18.00 -29.73
N ALA A 352 13.00 18.02 -28.66
CA ALA A 352 14.15 17.14 -28.51
C ALA A 352 13.75 15.67 -28.27
N ILE A 353 12.54 15.43 -27.75
CA ILE A 353 12.00 14.08 -27.51
C ILE A 353 11.01 13.77 -28.63
N VAL A 354 11.39 12.86 -29.52
CA VAL A 354 10.51 12.37 -30.62
C VAL A 354 9.83 11.05 -30.30
N SER A 355 10.35 10.32 -29.31
CA SER A 355 9.75 9.09 -28.79
C SER A 355 9.85 9.08 -27.26
N PRO A 356 8.73 8.99 -26.52
CA PRO A 356 8.77 9.01 -25.07
C PRO A 356 9.35 7.68 -24.54
N ALA A 357 10.03 7.69 -23.40
CA ALA A 357 10.40 6.46 -22.72
C ALA A 357 9.22 5.95 -21.88
N SER A 358 9.15 4.62 -21.66
CA SER A 358 8.12 4.02 -20.79
C SER A 358 8.28 4.39 -19.31
N THR A 359 9.45 4.92 -18.94
CA THR A 359 9.76 5.36 -17.60
C THR A 359 9.11 6.73 -17.36
N PRO A 360 8.40 6.92 -16.23
CA PRO A 360 7.62 8.13 -15.94
C PRO A 360 8.50 9.38 -15.73
N LEU A 361 7.82 10.52 -15.60
CA LEU A 361 8.44 11.75 -15.10
C LEU A 361 9.05 11.51 -13.72
N PHE A 362 10.17 12.19 -13.48
CA PHE A 362 10.88 12.09 -12.21
C PHE A 362 11.21 13.44 -11.62
N LYS A 363 11.14 13.51 -10.29
CA LYS A 363 11.48 14.70 -9.52
C LYS A 363 12.89 14.58 -8.98
N PHE A 364 13.76 15.52 -9.34
CA PHE A 364 15.15 15.54 -8.90
C PHE A 364 15.59 16.97 -8.56
N ASP A 365 16.14 17.17 -7.36
CA ASP A 365 16.59 18.47 -6.86
C ASP A 365 15.55 19.59 -7.08
N ASN A 366 14.30 19.31 -6.69
CA ASN A 366 13.13 20.19 -6.83
C ASN A 366 12.66 20.53 -8.25
N ASN A 367 13.20 19.87 -9.28
CA ASN A 367 12.75 20.04 -10.66
C ASN A 367 12.10 18.76 -11.20
N ASN A 368 11.19 18.90 -12.14
CA ASN A 368 10.53 17.81 -12.85
C ASN A 368 11.23 17.55 -14.18
N TYR A 369 11.58 16.30 -14.45
CA TYR A 369 12.25 15.89 -15.67
C TYR A 369 11.42 14.89 -16.45
N ALA A 370 11.50 15.00 -17.77
CA ALA A 370 11.03 13.99 -18.71
C ALA A 370 12.19 13.28 -19.38
N ILE A 371 11.96 12.02 -19.76
CA ILE A 371 12.91 11.23 -20.53
C ILE A 371 12.28 10.65 -21.79
N GLY A 372 13.09 10.57 -22.83
CA GLY A 372 12.70 9.96 -24.09
C GLY A 372 13.88 9.88 -25.03
N PHE A 373 13.62 9.73 -26.32
CA PHE A 373 14.64 9.53 -27.32
C PHE A 373 14.53 10.58 -28.41
N ASN A 374 15.68 11.03 -28.91
CA ASN A 374 15.76 11.87 -30.10
C ASN A 374 15.72 11.01 -31.39
N ILE A 375 15.80 11.68 -32.54
CA ILE A 375 15.81 11.04 -33.87
C ILE A 375 17.00 10.09 -34.08
N ASP A 376 18.10 10.31 -33.35
CA ASP A 376 19.31 9.49 -33.41
C ASP A 376 19.29 8.35 -32.38
N ASN A 377 18.13 8.12 -31.74
CA ASN A 377 17.91 7.07 -30.74
C ASN A 377 18.79 7.19 -29.48
N GLN A 378 19.24 8.40 -29.16
CA GLN A 378 19.95 8.73 -27.92
C GLN A 378 18.94 9.09 -26.83
N LEU A 379 19.25 8.76 -25.57
CA LEU A 379 18.40 9.11 -24.44
C LEU A 379 18.51 10.62 -24.17
N VAL A 380 17.38 11.30 -24.12
CA VAL A 380 17.26 12.73 -23.86
C VAL A 380 16.61 12.93 -22.50
N VAL A 381 17.16 13.84 -21.69
CA VAL A 381 16.57 14.28 -20.41
C VAL A 381 16.24 15.76 -20.51
N ASN A 382 15.01 16.13 -20.15
CA ASN A 382 14.50 17.47 -20.35
C ASN A 382 13.87 18.07 -19.08
N ASN A 383 14.10 19.35 -18.80
CA ASN A 383 13.54 20.03 -17.62
C ASN A 383 12.15 20.54 -17.98
N LEU A 384 11.13 19.95 -17.37
CA LEU A 384 9.76 20.34 -17.63
C LEU A 384 9.39 21.66 -16.95
N ASP A 385 10.11 22.11 -15.94
CA ASP A 385 9.78 23.35 -15.24
C ASP A 385 10.30 24.62 -15.95
N GLY A 386 11.22 24.45 -16.90
CA GLY A 386 11.72 25.52 -17.77
C GLY A 386 10.72 25.95 -18.85
N LEU A 387 11.05 27.01 -19.59
CA LEU A 387 10.24 27.48 -20.72
C LEU A 387 10.28 26.48 -21.89
N LEU A 388 9.27 26.49 -22.76
CA LEU A 388 9.21 25.55 -23.89
C LEU A 388 10.41 25.68 -24.86
N GLU A 389 10.96 26.88 -25.02
CA GLU A 389 12.16 27.10 -25.84
C GLU A 389 13.38 26.36 -25.25
N GLU A 390 13.57 26.42 -23.93
CA GLU A 390 14.63 25.68 -23.22
C GLU A 390 14.41 24.16 -23.34
N ARG A 391 13.16 23.72 -23.32
CA ARG A 391 12.81 22.31 -23.54
C ARG A 391 13.12 21.82 -24.95
N ASN A 392 13.20 22.70 -25.94
CA ASN A 392 13.51 22.26 -27.31
C ASN A 392 14.99 21.91 -27.50
N GLU A 393 15.88 22.35 -26.60
CA GLU A 393 17.32 22.11 -26.69
C GLU A 393 17.80 20.89 -25.89
N ALA A 394 16.94 20.34 -25.02
CA ALA A 394 17.28 19.35 -23.99
C ALA A 394 18.37 19.82 -23.00
N ILE A 395 18.33 19.27 -21.78
CA ILE A 395 19.41 19.54 -20.81
C ILE A 395 20.63 18.68 -21.15
N THR A 396 20.38 17.42 -21.48
CA THR A 396 21.43 16.45 -21.76
C THR A 396 20.94 15.36 -22.69
N THR A 397 21.90 14.78 -23.40
CA THR A 397 21.73 13.66 -24.31
C THR A 397 22.79 12.62 -23.99
N ILE A 398 22.36 11.38 -23.78
CA ILE A 398 23.21 10.26 -23.40
C ILE A 398 23.20 9.25 -24.54
N ALA A 399 24.37 9.01 -25.13
CA ALA A 399 24.55 8.05 -26.21
C ALA A 399 24.65 6.62 -25.68
N ASP A 400 24.39 5.64 -26.55
CA ASP A 400 24.64 4.21 -26.34
C ASP A 400 24.01 3.61 -25.06
N VAL A 401 22.87 4.18 -24.62
CA VAL A 401 22.12 3.66 -23.47
C VAL A 401 21.47 2.32 -23.83
N THR A 402 21.84 1.28 -23.09
CA THR A 402 21.27 -0.07 -23.22
C THR A 402 19.98 -0.20 -22.42
N ASN A 403 19.96 0.32 -21.19
CA ASN A 403 18.77 0.40 -20.33
C ASN A 403 18.92 1.51 -19.28
N ALA A 404 17.80 1.88 -18.66
CA ALA A 404 17.73 2.89 -17.62
C ALA A 404 16.63 2.59 -16.62
N THR A 405 16.77 3.10 -15.40
CA THR A 405 15.76 2.94 -14.35
C THR A 405 15.78 4.13 -13.39
N LEU A 406 14.65 4.36 -12.73
CA LEU A 406 14.52 5.37 -11.68
C LEU A 406 14.57 4.70 -10.32
N TRP A 407 15.24 5.34 -9.37
CA TRP A 407 15.30 4.92 -8.00
C TRP A 407 15.16 6.13 -7.07
N GLN A 408 14.29 6.04 -6.06
CA GLN A 408 14.00 7.13 -5.13
C GLN A 408 14.75 6.95 -3.82
N HIS A 409 15.33 8.04 -3.36
CA HIS A 409 15.87 8.15 -2.02
C HIS A 409 15.59 9.54 -1.46
N ASN A 410 14.92 9.57 -0.31
CA ASN A 410 14.33 10.78 0.26
C ASN A 410 13.34 11.41 -0.73
N GLU A 411 13.45 12.72 -0.98
CA GLU A 411 12.58 13.47 -1.89
C GLU A 411 13.04 13.42 -3.36
N ASN A 412 14.19 12.81 -3.63
CA ASN A 412 14.81 12.77 -4.96
C ASN A 412 14.61 11.42 -5.64
N GLN A 413 14.33 11.47 -6.94
CA GLN A 413 14.28 10.34 -7.85
C GLN A 413 15.47 10.42 -8.79
N TYR A 414 16.37 9.45 -8.70
CA TYR A 414 17.62 9.40 -9.43
C TYR A 414 17.47 8.50 -10.66
N LEU A 415 17.83 9.03 -11.83
CA LEU A 415 17.91 8.27 -13.07
C LEU A 415 19.28 7.61 -13.19
N PHE A 416 19.27 6.28 -13.24
CA PHE A 416 20.45 5.48 -13.57
C PHE A 416 20.34 4.98 -15.01
N VAL A 417 21.45 5.02 -15.72
CA VAL A 417 21.59 4.53 -17.09
C VAL A 417 22.72 3.51 -17.15
N ASN A 418 22.55 2.44 -17.91
CA ASN A 418 23.62 1.54 -18.28
C ASN A 418 24.01 1.78 -19.73
N ASN A 419 25.31 1.94 -19.99
CA ASN A 419 25.86 2.13 -21.33
C ASN A 419 27.22 1.40 -21.45
N SER A 420 27.97 1.67 -22.52
CA SER A 420 29.28 1.04 -22.74
C SER A 420 30.32 1.32 -21.65
N ASP A 421 30.16 2.42 -20.91
CA ASP A 421 31.08 2.84 -19.85
C ASP A 421 30.62 2.34 -18.46
N GLY A 422 29.52 1.58 -18.41
CA GLY A 422 28.91 1.04 -17.20
C GLY A 422 27.68 1.83 -16.74
N VAL A 423 27.40 1.74 -15.45
CA VAL A 423 26.27 2.40 -14.81
C VAL A 423 26.64 3.83 -14.42
N GLN A 424 25.89 4.79 -14.97
CA GLN A 424 26.01 6.21 -14.70
C GLN A 424 24.71 6.74 -14.09
N GLN A 425 24.83 7.77 -13.25
CA GLN A 425 23.69 8.51 -12.73
C GLN A 425 23.56 9.81 -13.53
N PHE A 426 22.32 10.19 -13.87
CA PHE A 426 22.04 11.55 -14.32
C PHE A 426 22.41 12.54 -13.21
N THR A 427 23.09 13.62 -13.60
CA THR A 427 23.47 14.72 -12.72
C THR A 427 23.30 16.05 -13.46
N THR A 428 23.06 17.11 -12.71
CA THR A 428 23.10 18.50 -13.20
C THR A 428 24.15 19.27 -12.40
N GLU A 429 24.55 20.45 -12.88
CA GLU A 429 25.57 21.24 -12.19
C GLU A 429 25.12 21.60 -10.76
N GLY A 430 25.91 21.18 -9.75
CA GLY A 430 25.59 21.38 -8.34
C GLY A 430 24.58 20.39 -7.75
N SER A 431 24.20 19.34 -8.50
CA SER A 431 23.20 18.37 -8.06
C SER A 431 23.70 17.38 -7.02
N SER A 432 22.76 16.78 -6.29
CA SER A 432 23.06 15.71 -5.35
C SER A 432 23.36 14.37 -6.05
N ASN A 433 24.28 13.57 -5.49
CA ASN A 433 24.51 12.20 -5.93
C ASN A 433 23.73 11.26 -5.02
N ALA A 434 23.12 10.22 -5.61
CA ALA A 434 22.39 9.21 -4.87
C ALA A 434 23.34 8.43 -3.96
N PHE A 435 24.42 7.90 -4.54
CA PHE A 435 25.49 7.14 -3.88
C PHE A 435 26.67 6.91 -4.83
N ASP A 436 27.77 6.39 -4.31
CA ASP A 436 28.93 5.96 -5.11
C ASP A 436 28.63 4.68 -5.91
N THR A 437 28.58 4.80 -7.24
CA THR A 437 28.29 3.68 -8.15
C THR A 437 29.46 2.73 -8.37
N THR A 438 30.62 2.94 -7.73
CA THR A 438 31.82 2.10 -7.90
C THR A 438 31.55 0.63 -7.62
N GLU A 439 30.83 0.29 -6.54
CA GLU A 439 30.49 -1.10 -6.22
C GLU A 439 29.62 -1.74 -7.30
N LEU A 440 28.63 -1.01 -7.80
CA LEU A 440 27.74 -1.45 -8.86
C LEU A 440 28.49 -1.66 -10.18
N ASN A 441 29.41 -0.75 -10.51
CA ASN A 441 30.23 -0.84 -11.71
C ASN A 441 31.27 -1.97 -11.66
N ASN A 442 31.77 -2.32 -10.48
CA ASN A 442 32.67 -3.48 -10.31
C ASN A 442 31.99 -4.82 -10.66
N LEU A 443 30.66 -4.89 -10.65
CA LEU A 443 29.91 -6.07 -11.12
C LEU A 443 29.89 -6.17 -12.65
N SER A 444 30.09 -5.04 -13.35
CA SER A 444 29.92 -4.90 -14.80
C SER A 444 28.58 -5.46 -15.27
N PRO A 445 27.45 -4.90 -14.79
CA PRO A 445 26.14 -5.44 -15.08
C PRO A 445 25.76 -5.23 -16.55
N ASP A 446 25.09 -6.23 -17.13
CA ASP A 446 24.48 -6.10 -18.46
C ASP A 446 23.21 -5.24 -18.40
N TRP A 447 22.56 -5.20 -17.24
CA TRP A 447 21.30 -4.50 -17.02
C TRP A 447 21.18 -3.90 -15.62
N ILE A 448 20.44 -2.80 -15.56
CA ILE A 448 19.87 -2.22 -14.34
C ILE A 448 18.35 -2.17 -14.44
N GLY A 449 17.66 -2.22 -13.31
CA GLY A 449 16.21 -2.19 -13.25
C GLY A 449 15.69 -1.93 -11.84
N GLY A 450 14.41 -2.19 -11.65
CA GLY A 450 13.74 -2.09 -10.36
C GLY A 450 12.51 -1.19 -10.39
N ASP A 451 12.30 -0.44 -9.31
CA ASP A 451 11.26 0.56 -9.16
C ASP A 451 11.77 1.73 -8.31
N LEU A 452 10.91 2.67 -7.92
CA LEU A 452 11.34 3.78 -7.08
C LEU A 452 11.87 3.34 -5.71
N LYS A 453 11.60 2.12 -5.23
CA LYS A 453 12.12 1.64 -3.93
C LYS A 453 13.38 0.80 -4.10
N LEU A 454 13.39 -0.08 -5.10
CA LEU A 454 14.47 -1.03 -5.36
C LEU A 454 15.27 -0.65 -6.60
N LEU A 455 16.59 -0.59 -6.45
CA LEU A 455 17.52 -0.64 -7.57
C LEU A 455 18.14 -2.03 -7.65
N ILE A 456 18.07 -2.66 -8.82
CA ILE A 456 18.61 -3.99 -9.07
C ILE A 456 19.50 -4.02 -10.30
N ALA A 457 20.45 -4.96 -10.29
CA ALA A 457 21.32 -5.19 -11.43
C ALA A 457 21.84 -6.64 -11.47
N GLY A 458 22.34 -7.02 -12.64
CA GLY A 458 23.06 -8.28 -12.82
C GLY A 458 23.33 -8.58 -14.28
N LYS A 459 23.27 -9.87 -14.64
CA LYS A 459 23.70 -10.37 -15.96
C LYS A 459 22.56 -10.97 -16.74
N ARG A 460 22.59 -10.80 -18.06
CA ARG A 460 21.60 -11.39 -18.97
C ARG A 460 22.16 -12.69 -19.52
N HIS A 461 21.28 -13.67 -19.65
CA HIS A 461 21.60 -14.99 -20.18
C HIS A 461 20.59 -15.35 -21.26
N GLU A 462 21.07 -16.08 -22.25
CA GLU A 462 20.26 -16.72 -23.27
C GLU A 462 20.58 -18.22 -23.24
N GLN A 463 19.54 -19.05 -23.17
CA GLN A 463 19.68 -20.50 -23.15
C GLN A 463 18.71 -21.15 -24.11
N THR A 464 19.23 -22.11 -24.90
CA THR A 464 18.40 -22.97 -25.74
C THR A 464 17.98 -24.19 -24.94
N LEU A 465 16.70 -24.25 -24.57
CA LEU A 465 16.07 -25.40 -23.92
C LEU A 465 15.55 -26.38 -24.97
N LYS A 466 15.79 -27.67 -24.76
CA LYS A 466 15.19 -28.73 -25.57
C LYS A 466 13.77 -29.01 -25.06
N VAL A 467 12.76 -28.84 -25.91
CA VAL A 467 11.34 -29.08 -25.58
C VAL A 467 10.97 -30.53 -25.86
N ASN A 468 11.38 -31.05 -27.01
CA ASN A 468 11.23 -32.45 -27.40
C ASN A 468 12.38 -32.85 -28.36
N GLU A 469 12.33 -34.04 -28.97
CA GLU A 469 13.40 -34.51 -29.87
C GLU A 469 13.60 -33.63 -31.12
N GLU A 470 12.60 -32.85 -31.52
CA GLU A 470 12.56 -32.07 -32.76
C GLU A 470 12.49 -30.56 -32.54
N GLU A 471 12.23 -30.11 -31.30
CA GLU A 471 11.96 -28.71 -30.97
C GLU A 471 12.89 -28.17 -29.88
N ASN A 472 13.53 -27.04 -30.21
CA ASN A 472 14.33 -26.25 -29.28
C ASN A 472 13.69 -24.88 -29.10
N ARG A 473 13.77 -24.35 -27.89
CA ARG A 473 13.25 -23.04 -27.52
C ARG A 473 14.36 -22.19 -26.92
N VAL A 474 14.54 -20.97 -27.42
CA VAL A 474 15.42 -19.99 -26.80
C VAL A 474 14.66 -19.28 -25.69
N VAL A 475 15.24 -19.25 -24.50
CA VAL A 475 14.73 -18.56 -23.31
C VAL A 475 15.76 -17.53 -22.88
N GLU A 476 15.29 -16.31 -22.64
CA GLU A 476 16.09 -15.25 -22.06
C GLU A 476 15.73 -15.08 -20.57
N PHE A 477 16.76 -15.00 -19.73
CA PHE A 477 16.60 -14.74 -18.31
C PHE A 477 17.76 -13.90 -17.79
N ALA A 478 17.68 -13.49 -16.54
CA ALA A 478 18.73 -12.73 -15.87
C ALA A 478 19.11 -13.36 -14.54
N THR A 479 20.33 -13.09 -14.08
CA THR A 479 20.76 -13.35 -12.71
C THR A 479 20.79 -12.04 -11.92
N LEU A 480 20.29 -12.08 -10.68
CA LEU A 480 20.34 -10.96 -9.74
C LEU A 480 21.67 -10.98 -8.98
N GLU A 481 22.47 -9.92 -9.11
CA GLU A 481 23.76 -9.80 -8.43
C GLU A 481 23.82 -8.62 -7.44
N TYR A 482 22.92 -7.64 -7.62
CA TYR A 482 22.84 -6.43 -6.81
C TYR A 482 21.40 -6.06 -6.51
N LEU A 483 21.12 -5.72 -5.26
CA LEU A 483 19.82 -5.24 -4.82
C LEU A 483 19.98 -4.15 -3.75
N ARG A 484 19.32 -3.00 -3.93
CA ARG A 484 19.39 -1.85 -3.03
C ARG A 484 18.03 -1.24 -2.71
N GLN A 485 17.80 -0.88 -1.45
CA GLN A 485 16.66 -0.10 -0.96
C GLN A 485 17.16 0.93 0.05
N GLY A 486 16.99 2.22 -0.25
CA GLY A 486 17.66 3.30 0.47
C GLY A 486 19.17 3.05 0.60
N ASP A 487 19.67 3.08 1.83
CA ASP A 487 21.10 2.86 2.12
C ASP A 487 21.48 1.38 2.25
N LYS A 488 20.49 0.47 2.25
CA LYS A 488 20.74 -0.96 2.38
C LYS A 488 21.07 -1.56 1.02
N VAL A 489 22.24 -2.19 0.94
CA VAL A 489 22.70 -2.92 -0.24
C VAL A 489 22.85 -4.40 0.11
N GLN A 490 22.45 -5.27 -0.81
CA GLN A 490 22.67 -6.71 -0.77
C GLN A 490 23.35 -7.15 -2.06
N ASN A 491 24.51 -7.78 -1.94
CA ASN A 491 25.18 -8.43 -3.07
C ASN A 491 24.74 -9.90 -3.22
N GLU A 492 25.11 -10.52 -4.34
CA GLU A 492 24.73 -11.89 -4.68
C GLU A 492 25.00 -12.90 -3.54
N ALA A 493 26.16 -12.82 -2.88
CA ALA A 493 26.52 -13.75 -1.81
C ALA A 493 25.62 -13.60 -0.57
N GLN A 494 25.26 -12.36 -0.22
CA GLN A 494 24.32 -12.08 0.87
C GLN A 494 22.91 -12.56 0.52
N LEU A 495 22.46 -12.33 -0.72
CA LEU A 495 21.16 -12.80 -1.21
C LEU A 495 21.07 -14.33 -1.23
N LYS A 496 22.10 -15.03 -1.73
CA LYS A 496 22.20 -16.50 -1.72
C LYS A 496 22.15 -17.06 -0.30
N LYS A 497 22.88 -16.43 0.64
CA LYS A 497 22.83 -16.79 2.05
C LYS A 497 21.44 -16.63 2.64
N ARG A 498 20.73 -15.54 2.31
CA ARG A 498 19.36 -15.29 2.78
C ARG A 498 18.38 -16.33 2.27
N LEU A 499 18.48 -16.69 1.00
CA LEU A 499 17.65 -17.74 0.37
C LEU A 499 18.12 -19.16 0.71
N ASN A 500 19.16 -19.30 1.55
CA ASN A 500 19.78 -20.57 1.91
C ASN A 500 20.10 -21.45 0.70
N THR A 501 20.71 -20.86 -0.33
CA THR A 501 21.00 -21.51 -1.61
C THR A 501 22.45 -21.31 -2.06
N GLN A 502 22.90 -22.19 -2.94
CA GLN A 502 24.14 -22.02 -3.71
C GLN A 502 23.86 -21.74 -5.19
N SER A 503 22.63 -21.97 -5.65
CA SER A 503 22.22 -21.70 -7.03
C SER A 503 22.21 -20.21 -7.31
N PRO A 504 22.46 -19.78 -8.56
CA PRO A 504 22.17 -18.42 -8.98
C PRO A 504 20.71 -18.04 -8.69
N ILE A 505 20.48 -16.73 -8.52
CA ILE A 505 19.15 -16.18 -8.29
C ILE A 505 18.65 -15.64 -9.63
N TYR A 506 17.68 -16.32 -10.21
CA TYR A 506 17.17 -16.01 -11.54
C TYR A 506 15.99 -15.04 -11.47
N ILE A 507 15.97 -14.07 -12.39
CA ILE A 507 14.88 -13.14 -12.64
C ILE A 507 14.41 -13.34 -14.07
N ASN A 508 13.10 -13.34 -14.30
CA ASN A 508 12.56 -13.38 -15.65
C ASN A 508 12.83 -12.04 -16.36
N TYR A 509 13.66 -12.06 -17.40
CA TYR A 509 14.03 -10.89 -18.22
C TYR A 509 12.99 -10.54 -19.30
N ASN A 510 12.09 -11.48 -19.58
CA ASN A 510 11.02 -11.38 -20.58
C ASN A 510 9.70 -11.04 -19.88
N ASN A 511 9.60 -9.85 -19.30
CA ASN A 511 8.35 -9.41 -18.67
C ASN A 511 7.35 -8.89 -19.72
N SER A 512 6.97 -9.76 -20.65
CA SER A 512 6.01 -9.48 -21.73
C SER A 512 4.54 -9.37 -21.24
N LEU A 513 4.32 -9.29 -19.92
CA LEU A 513 2.99 -9.22 -19.30
C LEU A 513 2.55 -7.82 -18.88
N LEU A 514 3.47 -6.84 -18.81
CA LEU A 514 3.08 -5.42 -18.78
C LEU A 514 2.72 -4.90 -20.18
N GLU A 515 3.12 -5.61 -21.23
CA GLU A 515 2.48 -5.50 -22.53
C GLU A 515 1.11 -6.21 -22.48
N LEU A 516 0.11 -5.54 -21.90
CA LEU A 516 -1.24 -5.71 -22.41
C LEU A 516 -1.17 -5.34 -23.89
N LYS A 517 -0.99 -6.36 -24.74
CA LYS A 517 -1.05 -6.29 -26.19
C LYS A 517 -2.42 -5.76 -26.60
N TYR A 518 -2.56 -4.44 -26.64
CA TYR A 518 -3.54 -3.75 -27.43
C TYR A 518 -2.80 -2.96 -28.50
N GLU A 519 -3.25 -3.16 -29.71
CA GLU A 519 -2.51 -2.91 -30.94
C GLU A 519 -2.24 -1.41 -31.16
N GLN A 520 -0.96 -1.10 -31.36
CA GLN A 520 -0.41 -0.04 -32.21
C GLN A 520 -0.86 1.42 -32.01
N ARG A 521 -0.01 2.22 -31.34
CA ARG A 521 0.57 3.50 -31.80
C ARG A 521 1.67 3.98 -30.83
N GLN A 522 2.78 4.48 -31.38
CA GLN A 522 4.01 4.98 -30.69
C GLN A 522 4.18 4.45 -29.25
N PRO A 523 4.39 3.13 -29.04
CA PRO A 523 4.63 2.61 -27.70
C PRO A 523 5.84 3.36 -27.15
N ALA A 524 5.68 3.95 -25.96
CA ALA A 524 6.80 4.52 -25.26
C ALA A 524 7.92 3.47 -25.20
N LYS A 525 9.13 3.85 -25.61
CA LYS A 525 10.20 2.88 -25.75
C LYS A 525 10.55 2.33 -24.37
N GLN A 526 10.36 1.02 -24.19
CA GLN A 526 10.68 0.37 -22.92
C GLN A 526 12.18 0.42 -22.68
N ILE A 527 12.58 1.09 -21.60
CA ILE A 527 14.00 1.30 -21.26
C ILE A 527 14.39 0.65 -19.93
N THR A 528 13.40 0.35 -19.06
CA THR A 528 13.60 -0.44 -17.85
C THR A 528 13.27 -1.91 -18.17
N PRO A 529 14.26 -2.81 -18.26
CA PRO A 529 14.05 -4.19 -18.69
C PRO A 529 13.39 -5.06 -17.62
N LEU A 530 13.65 -4.75 -16.35
CA LEU A 530 13.19 -5.50 -15.20
C LEU A 530 12.57 -4.57 -14.18
N HIS A 531 11.32 -4.85 -13.81
CA HIS A 531 10.56 -4.04 -12.86
C HIS A 531 10.40 -4.79 -11.53
N ALA A 532 10.70 -4.10 -10.44
CA ALA A 532 10.22 -4.49 -9.13
C ALA A 532 8.77 -4.01 -8.96
N TYR A 533 8.03 -4.62 -8.02
CA TYR A 533 6.69 -4.19 -7.68
C TYR A 533 6.66 -3.77 -6.21
N GLN A 534 6.48 -2.48 -5.96
CA GLN A 534 6.42 -1.87 -4.62
C GLN A 534 7.57 -2.27 -3.67
N GLY A 535 8.77 -2.47 -4.21
CA GLY A 535 9.95 -2.87 -3.45
C GLY A 535 10.12 -4.39 -3.27
N PHE A 536 9.42 -5.21 -4.06
CA PHE A 536 9.62 -6.66 -4.09
C PHE A 536 9.87 -7.17 -5.50
N LEU A 537 10.54 -8.32 -5.57
CA LEU A 537 10.86 -9.06 -6.78
C LEU A 537 10.44 -10.50 -6.64
N LEU A 538 9.95 -11.06 -7.74
CA LEU A 538 9.75 -12.49 -7.86
C LEU A 538 11.01 -13.12 -8.45
N VAL A 539 11.62 -14.06 -7.71
CA VAL A 539 12.87 -14.70 -8.12
C VAL A 539 12.76 -16.22 -8.08
N TYR A 540 13.52 -16.87 -8.95
CA TYR A 540 13.63 -18.32 -9.02
C TYR A 540 15.01 -18.78 -8.56
N VAL A 541 15.04 -19.85 -7.77
CA VAL A 541 16.27 -20.49 -7.30
C VAL A 541 16.14 -21.98 -7.52
N GLY A 542 16.99 -22.55 -8.38
CA GLY A 542 16.94 -23.97 -8.68
C GLY A 542 17.72 -24.36 -9.92
N GLU A 543 17.39 -25.52 -10.46
CA GLU A 543 17.92 -26.02 -11.72
C GLU A 543 17.25 -25.30 -12.91
N ASN A 544 18.01 -25.03 -13.97
CA ASN A 544 17.50 -24.41 -15.20
C ASN A 544 17.95 -25.16 -16.47
N GLU A 545 18.46 -26.39 -16.33
CA GLU A 545 19.07 -27.14 -17.44
C GLU A 545 18.04 -27.64 -18.48
N SER A 546 16.77 -27.78 -18.10
CA SER A 546 15.69 -28.25 -18.98
C SER A 546 14.33 -27.64 -18.62
N ILE A 547 13.33 -27.76 -19.50
CA ILE A 547 11.95 -27.33 -19.19
C ILE A 547 11.34 -28.06 -17.98
N GLN A 548 11.80 -29.28 -17.69
CA GLN A 548 11.34 -30.09 -16.56
C GLN A 548 12.07 -29.76 -15.26
N SER A 549 13.09 -28.90 -15.30
CA SER A 549 13.83 -28.50 -14.11
C SER A 549 12.90 -27.82 -13.11
N SER A 550 13.16 -28.08 -11.83
CA SER A 550 12.33 -27.58 -10.74
C SER A 550 13.18 -26.89 -9.69
N GLY A 551 12.55 -25.94 -9.00
CA GLY A 551 13.23 -25.09 -8.05
C GLY A 551 12.24 -24.46 -7.09
N GLN A 552 12.65 -23.34 -6.51
CA GLN A 552 11.84 -22.59 -5.57
C GLN A 552 11.55 -21.21 -6.15
N LEU A 553 10.32 -20.78 -5.94
CA LEU A 553 9.88 -19.43 -6.24
C LEU A 553 9.85 -18.62 -4.94
N TRP A 554 10.49 -17.46 -4.96
CA TRP A 554 10.64 -16.59 -3.80
C TRP A 554 10.17 -15.18 -4.11
N LEU A 555 9.55 -14.54 -3.13
CA LEU A 555 9.30 -13.10 -3.12
C LEU A 555 10.40 -12.45 -2.27
N LEU A 556 11.17 -11.56 -2.88
CA LEU A 556 12.42 -11.03 -2.34
C LEU A 556 12.39 -9.50 -2.26
N SER A 557 12.82 -8.93 -1.14
CA SER A 557 13.14 -7.50 -0.97
C SER A 557 14.55 -7.32 -0.36
N THR A 558 14.95 -6.09 -0.03
CA THR A 558 16.22 -5.89 0.72
C THR A 558 16.20 -6.47 2.11
N ASP A 559 15.05 -6.63 2.74
CA ASP A 559 14.93 -7.00 4.14
C ASP A 559 14.32 -8.38 4.34
N GLU A 560 13.50 -8.83 3.38
CA GLU A 560 12.69 -10.02 3.52
C GLU A 560 12.90 -10.99 2.36
N ALA A 561 12.66 -12.26 2.63
CA ALA A 561 12.60 -13.31 1.63
C ALA A 561 11.54 -14.33 2.03
N HIS A 562 10.49 -14.44 1.22
CA HIS A 562 9.35 -15.31 1.48
C HIS A 562 9.26 -16.39 0.42
N LEU A 563 9.25 -17.65 0.86
CA LEU A 563 9.06 -18.78 -0.04
C LEU A 563 7.61 -18.77 -0.52
N VAL A 564 7.41 -18.65 -1.83
CA VAL A 564 6.08 -18.64 -2.46
C VAL A 564 5.62 -20.07 -2.66
N THR A 565 6.48 -20.89 -3.27
CA THR A 565 6.25 -22.31 -3.47
C THR A 565 7.54 -23.04 -3.85
N ASP A 566 7.59 -24.29 -3.42
CA ASP A 566 8.61 -25.27 -3.72
C ASP A 566 8.26 -26.03 -5.00
N ASN A 567 9.25 -26.71 -5.59
CA ASN A 567 9.11 -27.53 -6.80
C ASN A 567 8.42 -26.79 -7.97
N PHE A 568 8.72 -25.50 -8.10
CA PHE A 568 8.22 -24.67 -9.19
C PHE A 568 8.94 -24.99 -10.49
N ALA A 569 8.19 -25.15 -11.58
CA ALA A 569 8.75 -25.50 -12.89
C ALA A 569 9.50 -24.32 -13.50
N TRP A 570 10.73 -24.57 -13.98
CA TRP A 570 11.56 -23.58 -14.64
C TRP A 570 10.88 -22.99 -15.87
N GLU A 571 10.25 -23.82 -16.71
CA GLU A 571 9.54 -23.38 -17.91
C GLU A 571 8.49 -22.31 -17.61
N ILE A 572 7.68 -22.49 -16.56
CA ILE A 572 6.66 -21.51 -16.18
C ILE A 572 7.31 -20.19 -15.72
N PHE A 573 8.43 -20.26 -15.00
CA PHE A 573 9.14 -19.07 -14.58
C PHE A 573 9.76 -18.34 -15.77
N ALA A 574 10.44 -19.08 -16.65
CA ALA A 574 11.11 -18.61 -17.86
C ALA A 574 10.14 -17.96 -18.87
N ASP A 575 8.91 -18.43 -18.93
CA ASP A 575 7.89 -17.96 -19.87
C ASP A 575 7.28 -16.61 -19.49
N GLY A 576 7.56 -16.14 -18.28
CA GLY A 576 7.03 -14.87 -17.77
C GLY A 576 5.60 -14.98 -17.28
N ASP A 577 4.99 -16.16 -17.35
CA ASP A 577 3.60 -16.44 -16.95
C ASP A 577 3.34 -16.35 -15.44
N ILE A 578 4.28 -15.82 -14.66
CA ILE A 578 4.14 -15.60 -13.23
C ILE A 578 4.60 -14.21 -12.82
N PHE A 579 3.74 -13.48 -12.11
CA PHE A 579 3.98 -12.10 -11.72
C PHE A 579 3.30 -11.76 -10.40
N ILE A 580 3.76 -10.67 -9.79
CA ILE A 580 3.12 -10.08 -8.61
C ILE A 580 1.88 -9.33 -9.09
N GLU A 581 0.69 -9.76 -8.67
CA GLU A 581 -0.58 -9.12 -8.99
C GLU A 581 -0.83 -7.92 -8.08
N GLN A 582 -0.57 -8.09 -6.76
CA GLN A 582 -0.79 -7.03 -5.77
C GLN A 582 0.16 -7.21 -4.58
N ILE A 583 0.57 -6.09 -4.00
CA ILE A 583 1.22 -6.02 -2.70
C ILE A 583 0.42 -5.08 -1.80
N ASP A 584 0.22 -5.52 -0.57
CA ASP A 584 -0.46 -4.83 0.50
C ASP A 584 0.41 -5.01 1.77
N PRO A 585 0.34 -4.12 2.80
CA PRO A 585 1.25 -4.17 3.94
C PRO A 585 1.39 -5.48 4.76
N LEU A 586 0.55 -6.50 4.57
CA LEU A 586 0.77 -7.84 5.15
C LEU A 586 0.67 -8.97 4.13
N LEU A 587 0.40 -8.70 2.86
CA LEU A 587 0.14 -9.76 1.88
C LEU A 587 0.72 -9.40 0.52
N ALA A 588 1.26 -10.40 -0.16
CA ALA A 588 1.48 -10.35 -1.60
C ALA A 588 0.65 -11.43 -2.30
N ILE A 589 0.06 -11.04 -3.42
CA ILE A 589 -0.70 -11.91 -4.31
C ILE A 589 0.13 -12.13 -5.56
N ILE A 590 0.45 -13.39 -5.84
CA ILE A 590 1.25 -13.80 -6.99
C ILE A 590 0.36 -14.64 -7.91
N TYR A 591 0.28 -14.24 -9.16
CA TYR A 591 -0.59 -14.83 -10.15
C TYR A 591 0.21 -15.66 -11.16
N ASN A 592 -0.25 -16.89 -11.42
CA ASN A 592 0.30 -17.77 -12.43
C ASN A 592 -0.72 -18.00 -13.55
N ASN A 593 -0.38 -17.52 -14.74
CA ASN A 593 -1.20 -17.56 -15.94
C ASN A 593 -1.25 -18.96 -16.58
N TYR A 594 -0.12 -19.69 -16.59
CA TYR A 594 0.02 -21.02 -17.20
C TYR A 594 -0.90 -22.08 -16.58
N ALA A 595 -1.02 -22.10 -15.24
CA ALA A 595 -1.80 -23.08 -14.50
C ALA A 595 -3.32 -22.82 -14.49
N ARG A 596 -3.84 -22.18 -15.55
CA ARG A 596 -5.22 -21.66 -15.61
C ARG A 596 -5.57 -20.77 -14.42
N GLN A 597 -4.74 -19.78 -14.04
CA GLN A 597 -5.08 -18.76 -13.03
C GLN A 597 -4.91 -19.20 -11.56
N ARG A 598 -3.80 -19.88 -11.21
CA ARG A 598 -3.49 -20.18 -9.80
C ARG A 598 -2.96 -18.92 -9.11
N ILE A 599 -3.46 -18.66 -7.90
CA ILE A 599 -2.96 -17.59 -7.03
C ILE A 599 -2.20 -18.19 -5.86
N TYR A 600 -1.07 -17.57 -5.55
CA TYR A 600 -0.33 -17.77 -4.30
C TYR A 600 -0.51 -16.53 -3.43
N THR A 601 -0.82 -16.75 -2.16
CA THR A 601 -0.92 -15.70 -1.15
C THR A 601 0.25 -15.85 -0.20
N VAL A 602 1.09 -14.82 -0.11
CA VAL A 602 2.26 -14.78 0.77
C VAL A 602 1.97 -13.79 1.89
N GLU A 603 2.15 -14.21 3.15
CA GLU A 603 2.10 -13.32 4.30
C GLU A 603 3.42 -12.56 4.42
N LEU A 604 3.34 -11.23 4.50
CA LEU A 604 4.47 -10.35 4.73
C LEU A 604 4.54 -10.01 6.22
N ASP A 605 5.76 -9.87 6.73
CA ASP A 605 5.94 -9.31 8.06
C ASP A 605 5.47 -7.86 8.03
N LYS A 606 4.79 -7.40 9.10
CA LYS A 606 4.25 -6.03 9.18
C LYS A 606 5.32 -5.03 8.72
N TYR A 607 5.05 -4.29 7.65
CA TYR A 607 5.72 -3.02 7.40
C TYR A 607 5.54 -2.17 8.67
N LEU A 608 6.59 -2.09 9.49
CA LEU A 608 6.61 -1.29 10.71
C LEU A 608 6.78 0.19 10.39
#